data_AF-A0A154M9Z3-F1
#
_entry.id   AF-A0A154M9Z3-F1
#
_cell.length_a   1.000
_cell.length_b   1.000
_cell.length_c   1.000
_cell.angle_alpha   90.00
_cell.angle_beta   90.00
_cell.angle_gamma   90.00
#
_symmetry.space_group_name_H-M   'P 1'
#
loop_
_entity.id
_entity.type
_entity.pdbx_description
1 polymer ?
#
loop_
_entity_poly.entity_id
_entity_poly.type
_entity_poly.pdbx_seq_one_letter_code
_entity_poly.pdbx_strand_id
1 'polypeptide(L)'
;MTGIHHDQDGVIDMLPAETVVHLKKVHDTGAILRTEWASVRDKLQKEMEVGNGPLGKEFMGKYKPAAISVDKAAREVPGVYQGMANNGYRAVQIYEGADAEATHEFPPA
;
A
#
# COMPACT_ATOMS: atom_id res chain seq x y z
N MET A 1 -26.15 -3.92 -3.03
CA MET A 1 -25.09 -4.00 -4.05
C MET A 1 -23.84 -3.43 -3.42
N THR A 2 -22.76 -4.21 -3.34
CA THR A 2 -21.50 -3.83 -2.68
C THR A 2 -20.43 -3.62 -3.75
N GLY A 3 -19.65 -2.56 -3.63
CA GLY A 3 -18.51 -2.31 -4.52
C GLY A 3 -18.72 -1.27 -5.62
N ILE A 4 -17.61 -0.99 -6.32
CA ILE A 4 -17.51 -0.04 -7.43
C ILE A 4 -18.23 -0.64 -8.65
N HIS A 5 -19.24 0.06 -9.16
CA HIS A 5 -19.94 -0.33 -10.39
C HIS A 5 -19.40 0.51 -11.55
N HIS A 6 -19.01 -0.16 -12.63
CA HIS A 6 -18.61 0.48 -13.89
C HIS A 6 -19.66 0.07 -14.93
N ASP A 7 -20.62 0.94 -15.22
CA ASP A 7 -21.68 0.68 -16.21
C ASP A 7 -21.31 1.14 -17.64
N GLN A 8 -20.04 1.53 -17.84
CA GLN A 8 -19.48 2.03 -19.11
C GLN A 8 -19.95 3.44 -19.51
N ASP A 9 -20.58 4.19 -18.60
CA ASP A 9 -20.90 5.61 -18.83
C ASP A 9 -19.67 6.55 -18.72
N GLY A 10 -18.55 6.04 -18.22
CA GLY A 10 -17.31 6.80 -17.99
C GLY A 10 -17.21 7.44 -16.60
N VAL A 11 -18.13 7.11 -15.69
CA VAL A 11 -18.22 7.55 -14.31
C VAL A 11 -17.98 6.35 -13.39
N ILE A 12 -17.45 6.62 -12.20
CA ILE A 12 -17.21 5.62 -11.17
C ILE A 12 -18.37 5.70 -10.18
N ASP A 13 -19.27 4.72 -10.18
CA ASP A 13 -20.23 4.57 -9.10
C ASP A 13 -19.54 3.94 -7.90
N MET A 14 -19.45 4.67 -6.79
CA MET A 14 -18.91 4.14 -5.55
C MET A 14 -19.87 4.33 -4.39
N LEU A 15 -19.83 3.42 -3.43
CA LEU A 15 -20.40 3.62 -2.10
C LEU A 15 -19.31 4.22 -1.20
N PRO A 16 -19.33 5.54 -0.90
CA PRO A 16 -18.22 6.22 -0.22
C PRO A 16 -17.85 5.57 1.12
N ALA A 17 -18.85 5.25 1.94
CA ALA A 17 -18.63 4.63 3.25
C ALA A 17 -17.94 3.26 3.16
N GLU A 18 -18.33 2.42 2.20
CA GLU A 18 -17.72 1.10 1.99
C GLU A 18 -16.30 1.25 1.43
N THR A 19 -16.12 2.11 0.43
CA THR A 19 -14.81 2.41 -0.16
C THR A 19 -13.81 2.92 0.88
N VAL A 20 -14.21 3.83 1.77
CA VAL A 20 -13.37 4.32 2.87
C VAL A 20 -12.89 3.19 3.79
N VAL A 21 -13.76 2.22 4.11
CA VAL A 21 -13.38 1.06 4.94
C VAL A 21 -12.31 0.21 4.23
N HIS A 22 -12.44 -0.01 2.93
CA HIS A 22 -11.43 -0.74 2.16
C HIS A 22 -10.10 0.01 2.07
N LEU A 23 -10.14 1.32 1.81
CA LEU A 23 -8.94 2.16 1.77
C LEU A 23 -8.21 2.18 3.12
N LYS A 24 -8.96 2.17 4.23
CA LYS A 24 -8.38 2.03 5.57
C LYS A 24 -7.65 0.70 5.73
N LYS A 25 -8.22 -0.41 5.27
CA LYS A 25 -7.55 -1.72 5.30
C LYS A 25 -6.26 -1.72 4.48
N VAL A 26 -6.25 -1.10 3.30
CA VAL A 26 -5.06 -0.95 2.45
C VAL A 26 -3.98 -0.15 3.17
N HIS A 27 -4.36 1.00 3.75
CA HIS A 27 -3.45 1.84 4.54
C HIS A 27 -2.85 1.09 5.73
N ASP A 28 -3.70 0.44 6.53
CA ASP A 28 -3.29 -0.27 7.75
C ASP A 28 -2.38 -1.45 7.40
N THR A 29 -2.65 -2.17 6.31
CA THR A 29 -1.79 -3.25 5.82
C THR A 29 -0.39 -2.73 5.46
N GLY A 30 -0.31 -1.59 4.77
CA GLY A 30 0.98 -0.94 4.48
C GLY A 30 1.73 -0.55 5.76
N ALA A 31 1.03 -0.05 6.77
CA ALA A 31 1.61 0.31 8.06
C ALA A 31 2.13 -0.91 8.84
N ILE A 32 1.38 -2.01 8.84
CA ILE A 32 1.77 -3.29 9.43
C ILE A 32 3.02 -3.82 8.72
N LEU A 33 2.99 -3.90 7.39
CA LEU A 33 4.12 -4.39 6.60
C LEU A 33 5.41 -3.60 6.89
N ARG A 34 5.33 -2.27 6.96
CA ARG A 34 6.48 -1.42 7.31
C ARG A 34 7.05 -1.76 8.68
N THR A 35 6.18 -2.00 9.67
CA THR A 35 6.58 -2.29 11.05
C THR A 35 7.21 -3.67 11.17
N GLU A 36 6.55 -4.68 10.59
CA GLU A 36 7.06 -6.06 10.57
C GLU A 36 8.38 -6.17 9.78
N TRP A 37 8.48 -5.48 8.64
CA TRP A 37 9.72 -5.45 7.86
C TRP A 37 10.89 -4.85 8.65
N ALA A 38 10.66 -3.75 9.39
CA ALA A 38 11.71 -3.14 10.21
C ALA A 38 12.26 -4.13 11.26
N SER A 39 11.37 -4.88 11.92
CA SER A 39 11.73 -5.92 12.91
C SER A 39 12.58 -7.05 12.31
N VAL A 40 12.24 -7.49 11.10
CA VAL A 40 12.98 -8.56 10.39
C VAL A 40 14.32 -8.05 9.84
N ARG A 41 14.33 -6.86 9.26
CA ARG A 41 15.53 -6.25 8.67
C ARG A 41 16.67 -6.14 9.69
N ASP A 42 16.36 -5.71 10.91
CA ASP A 42 17.38 -5.54 11.96
C ASP A 42 18.02 -6.88 12.36
N LYS A 43 17.27 -7.99 12.24
CA LYS A 43 17.81 -9.35 12.43
C LYS A 43 18.71 -9.76 11.25
N LEU A 44 18.23 -9.54 10.02
CA LEU A 44 18.99 -9.83 8.80
C LEU A 44 20.31 -9.05 8.74
N GLN A 45 20.32 -7.78 9.18
CA GLN A 45 21.54 -6.98 9.24
C GLN A 45 22.60 -7.56 10.17
N LYS A 46 22.21 -8.11 11.33
CA LYS A 46 23.13 -8.80 12.22
C LYS A 46 23.68 -10.08 11.60
N GLU A 47 22.85 -10.84 10.89
CA GLU A 47 23.31 -12.04 10.16
C GLU A 47 24.29 -11.70 9.04
N MET A 48 24.20 -10.50 8.46
CA MET A 48 25.15 -10.02 7.44
C MET A 48 26.59 -9.77 7.94
N GLU A 49 26.81 -9.80 9.25
CA GLU A 49 28.11 -9.66 9.90
C GLU A 49 28.78 -11.01 10.21
N VAL A 50 28.06 -12.12 10.01
CA VAL A 50 28.54 -13.47 10.30
C VAL A 50 29.42 -13.98 9.14
N GLY A 51 30.40 -14.83 9.45
CA GLY A 51 31.17 -15.54 8.42
C GLY A 51 32.52 -14.90 8.03
N ASN A 52 33.35 -14.54 9.01
CA ASN A 52 34.70 -13.98 8.76
C ASN A 52 35.73 -15.02 8.28
N GLY A 53 35.41 -16.32 8.40
CA GLY A 53 36.23 -17.41 7.84
C GLY A 53 36.11 -17.54 6.32
N PRO A 54 37.01 -18.27 5.65
CA PRO A 54 37.01 -18.42 4.19
C PRO A 54 35.67 -18.89 3.60
N LEU A 55 35.06 -19.92 4.20
CA LEU A 55 33.74 -20.44 3.80
C LEU A 55 32.63 -19.38 3.99
N GLY A 56 32.70 -18.64 5.10
CA GLY A 56 31.75 -17.58 5.40
C GLY A 56 31.81 -16.45 4.38
N LYS A 57 33.02 -16.01 3.99
CA LYS A 57 33.21 -14.97 2.96
C LYS A 57 32.59 -15.39 1.62
N GLU A 58 32.77 -16.64 1.22
CA GLU A 58 32.23 -17.14 -0.04
C GLU A 58 30.70 -17.28 -0.02
N PHE A 59 30.13 -17.75 1.09
CA PHE A 59 28.69 -17.75 1.30
C PHE A 59 28.13 -16.32 1.29
N MET A 60 28.71 -15.41 2.07
CA MET A 60 28.28 -14.02 2.18
C MET A 60 28.38 -13.27 0.85
N GLY A 61 29.36 -13.60 0.00
CA GLY A 61 29.46 -13.06 -1.35
C GLY A 61 28.25 -13.39 -2.23
N LYS A 62 27.63 -14.56 -2.04
CA LYS A 62 26.41 -14.97 -2.77
C LYS A 62 25.13 -14.50 -2.08
N TYR A 63 25.12 -14.48 -0.74
CA TYR A 63 23.96 -14.13 0.06
C TYR A 63 23.66 -12.62 0.07
N LYS A 64 24.67 -11.75 0.26
CA LYS A 64 24.46 -10.30 0.43
C LYS A 64 23.71 -9.62 -0.72
N PRO A 65 24.01 -9.89 -2.01
CA PRO A 65 23.28 -9.26 -3.11
C PRO A 65 21.79 -9.56 -3.07
N ALA A 66 21.41 -10.82 -2.78
CA ALA A 66 20.02 -11.22 -2.66
C ALA A 66 19.35 -10.54 -1.45
N ALA A 67 20.01 -10.53 -0.29
CA ALA A 67 19.49 -9.87 0.91
C ALA A 67 19.25 -8.36 0.70
N ILE A 68 20.19 -7.67 0.04
CA ILE A 68 20.05 -6.25 -0.31
C ILE A 68 18.88 -6.02 -1.28
N SER A 69 18.72 -6.89 -2.28
CA SER A 69 17.62 -6.79 -3.24
C SER A 69 16.26 -6.92 -2.56
N VAL A 70 16.12 -7.89 -1.65
CA VAL A 70 14.89 -8.08 -0.86
C VAL A 70 14.64 -6.87 0.05
N ASP A 71 15.65 -6.33 0.73
CA ASP A 71 15.48 -5.13 1.56
C ASP A 71 15.04 -3.92 0.75
N LYS A 72 15.59 -3.72 -0.44
CA LYS A 72 15.16 -2.63 -1.32
C LYS A 72 13.68 -2.79 -1.69
N ALA A 73 13.29 -3.96 -2.20
CA ALA A 73 11.91 -4.20 -2.60
C ALA A 73 10.93 -4.03 -1.43
N ALA A 74 11.25 -4.59 -0.26
CA ALA A 74 10.39 -4.53 0.91
C ALA A 74 10.22 -3.11 1.49
N ARG A 75 11.18 -2.19 1.27
CA ARG A 75 11.05 -0.77 1.65
C ARG A 75 10.08 0.00 0.77
N GLU A 76 9.98 -0.36 -0.51
CA GLU A 76 9.16 0.36 -1.48
C GLU A 76 7.66 0.02 -1.32
N VAL A 77 7.36 -1.25 -1.00
CA VAL A 77 5.98 -1.76 -0.97
C VAL A 77 5.06 -1.00 0.00
N PRO A 78 5.42 -0.72 1.27
CA PRO A 78 4.56 0.06 2.17
C PRO A 78 4.16 1.43 1.62
N GLY A 79 5.09 2.11 0.92
CA GLY A 79 4.83 3.40 0.30
C GLY A 79 3.79 3.32 -0.82
N VAL A 80 3.79 2.21 -1.58
CA VAL A 80 2.78 1.94 -2.61
C VAL A 80 1.39 1.80 -1.98
N TYR A 81 1.24 1.02 -0.91
CA TYR A 81 -0.04 0.86 -0.20
C TYR A 81 -0.56 2.20 0.34
N GLN A 82 0.32 3.01 0.95
CA GLN A 82 -0.05 4.34 1.45
C GLN A 82 -0.46 5.28 0.31
N GLY A 83 0.29 5.29 -0.79
CA GLY A 83 -0.03 6.10 -1.96
C GLY A 83 -1.38 5.72 -2.57
N MET A 84 -1.64 4.43 -2.73
CA MET A 84 -2.93 3.92 -3.22
C MET A 84 -4.09 4.32 -2.29
N ALA A 85 -3.94 4.15 -0.98
CA ALA A 85 -4.98 4.53 -0.03
C ALA A 85 -5.25 6.04 -0.06
N ASN A 86 -4.21 6.87 -0.07
CA ASN A 86 -4.33 8.33 -0.14
C ASN A 86 -5.00 8.81 -1.43
N ASN A 87 -4.63 8.22 -2.56
CA ASN A 87 -5.27 8.52 -3.85
C ASN A 87 -6.74 8.10 -3.84
N GLY A 88 -7.06 6.95 -3.26
CA GLY A 88 -8.44 6.51 -3.11
C GLY A 88 -9.26 7.44 -2.21
N TYR A 89 -8.70 7.92 -1.09
CA TYR A 89 -9.41 8.89 -0.23
C TYR A 89 -9.70 10.19 -0.97
N ARG A 90 -8.76 10.67 -1.79
CA ARG A 90 -8.99 11.85 -2.64
C ARG A 90 -10.10 11.59 -3.67
N ALA A 91 -10.13 10.39 -4.27
CA ALA A 91 -11.19 10.03 -5.21
C ALA A 91 -12.56 10.02 -4.55
N VAL A 92 -12.67 9.51 -3.31
CA VAL A 92 -13.92 9.56 -2.52
C VAL A 92 -14.36 11.00 -2.29
N GLN A 93 -13.44 11.88 -1.88
CA GLN A 93 -13.75 13.30 -1.65
C GLN A 93 -14.23 14.01 -2.92
N ILE A 94 -13.64 13.70 -4.07
CA ILE A 94 -14.08 14.24 -5.37
C ILE A 94 -15.49 13.74 -5.71
N TYR A 95 -15.75 12.45 -5.51
CA TYR A 95 -17.06 11.85 -5.76
C TYR A 95 -18.15 12.48 -4.88
N GLU A 96 -17.93 12.58 -3.57
CA GLU A 96 -18.88 13.20 -2.64
C GLU A 96 -19.12 14.69 -2.96
N GLY A 97 -18.10 15.40 -3.43
CA GLY A 97 -18.24 16.78 -3.90
C GLY A 97 -19.12 16.89 -5.15
N ALA A 98 -18.90 16.02 -6.14
CA ALA A 98 -19.70 15.99 -7.37
C ALA A 98 -21.17 15.59 -7.10
N ASP A 99 -21.40 14.62 -6.21
CA ASP A 99 -22.75 14.18 -5.80
C ASP A 99 -23.51 15.30 -5.09
N ALA A 100 -22.84 16.07 -4.22
CA ALA A 100 -23.42 17.24 -3.58
C ALA A 100 -23.78 18.34 -4.61
N GLU A 101 -22.89 18.62 -5.57
CA GLU A 101 -23.16 19.60 -6.64
C GLU A 101 -24.37 19.17 -7.50
N ALA A 102 -24.43 17.89 -7.91
CA ALA A 102 -25.55 17.36 -8.68
C ALA A 102 -26.89 17.45 -7.93
N THR A 103 -26.88 17.16 -6.62
CA THR A 103 -28.08 17.28 -5.76
C THR A 103 -28.54 18.73 -5.60
N HIS A 104 -27.62 19.70 -5.62
CA HIS A 104 -27.94 21.12 -5.60
C HIS A 104 -28.57 21.60 -6.92
N GLU A 105 -28.14 21.05 -8.05
CA GLU A 105 -28.63 21.43 -9.39
C GLU A 105 -29.98 20.77 -9.72
N PHE A 106 -30.27 19.60 -9.15
CA PHE A 106 -31.53 18.87 -9.30
C PHE A 106 -32.10 18.43 -7.94
N PRO A 107 -32.71 19.35 -7.17
CA PRO A 107 -33.29 19.00 -5.89
C PRO A 107 -34.44 17.99 -6.06
N PRO A 108 -34.61 17.04 -5.13
CA PRO A 108 -35.73 16.12 -5.16
C PRO A 108 -37.05 16.89 -5.09
N ALA A 109 -38.01 16.49 -5.94
CA ALA A 109 -39.35 17.09 -6.04
C ALA A 109 -40.19 16.92 -4.77
#